data_AF-A0A7K1ZPC3-F1
#
_entry.id   AF-A0A7K1ZPC3-F1
#
_cell.length_a   1.000
_cell.length_b   1.000
_cell.length_c   1.000
_cell.angle_alpha   90.00
_cell.angle_beta   90.00
_cell.angle_gamma   90.00
#
_symmetry.space_group_name_H-M   'P 1'
#
loop_
_entity.id
_entity.type
_entity.pdbx_description
1 polymer ?
#
loop_
_entity_poly.entity_id
_entity_poly.type
_entity_poly.pdbx_seq_one_letter_code
_entity_poly.pdbx_strand_id
1 'polypeptide(L)'
;MNSPKITSNPHWRYRYAAGGLLLCLLLVSWGGVVTSIEAGLAVPDWPSSFGSYDPIATGYSDPDNPDARWWQEGPVLAEHGHRLLGALVGLWIMGLALWTWLDDSRGWVRILAVSATGLVILQGILGGLRVIWTSMDLAVVHAMGAQLFFCAAVILTVSCSRTWLTHNVESSSEMRQLRILAGSTAGAVYFQILLGALLRHPGAGVDLAFIIVHASGSVLVLSLIIVTCGRIREHFGDKPLLNRGAWVMLTCLILQLILGMFALTTLLYDAGQGQRSLAQVVLSSSHLVVGTILMGSCACVLLGTLRLRSG
;
A
#
# COMPACT_ATOMS: atom_id res chain seq x y z
N MET A 1 0.76 -4.80 36.30
CA MET A 1 -0.35 -4.09 35.63
C MET A 1 -1.15 -5.08 34.80
N ASN A 2 -2.47 -5.04 34.91
CA ASN A 2 -3.41 -6.04 34.37
C ASN A 2 -3.17 -6.34 32.88
N SER A 3 -3.14 -7.64 32.53
CA SER A 3 -3.17 -8.09 31.15
C SER A 3 -4.31 -7.39 30.39
N PRO A 4 -4.08 -6.85 29.18
CA PRO A 4 -5.11 -6.14 28.43
C PRO A 4 -6.32 -7.05 28.23
N LYS A 5 -7.47 -6.68 28.80
CA LYS A 5 -8.73 -7.40 28.63
C LYS A 5 -9.28 -7.08 27.25
N ILE A 6 -9.14 -8.01 26.32
CA ILE A 6 -9.95 -8.03 25.09
C ILE A 6 -11.25 -8.75 25.46
N THR A 7 -12.38 -8.05 25.35
CA THR A 7 -13.67 -8.58 25.81
C THR A 7 -14.33 -9.51 24.78
N SER A 8 -13.98 -9.34 23.50
CA SER A 8 -14.41 -10.19 22.38
C SER A 8 -13.39 -11.27 22.00
N ASN A 9 -13.82 -12.28 21.25
CA ASN A 9 -12.93 -13.32 20.74
C ASN A 9 -11.93 -12.70 19.72
N PRO A 10 -10.61 -12.58 20.04
CA PRO A 10 -9.63 -11.84 19.23
C PRO A 10 -9.48 -12.38 17.80
N HIS A 11 -9.95 -13.60 17.55
CA HIS A 11 -9.99 -14.23 16.24
C HIS A 11 -10.81 -13.48 15.22
N TRP A 12 -12.01 -13.03 15.58
CA TRP A 12 -12.93 -12.40 14.62
C TRP A 12 -12.44 -11.02 14.22
N ARG A 13 -11.90 -10.27 15.18
CA ARG A 13 -11.24 -8.98 14.91
C ARG A 13 -10.05 -9.13 13.98
N TYR A 14 -9.19 -10.12 14.20
CA TYR A 14 -8.08 -10.41 13.30
C TYR A 14 -8.58 -10.74 11.89
N ARG A 15 -9.60 -11.59 11.75
CA ARG A 15 -10.17 -11.94 10.43
C ARG A 15 -10.77 -10.73 9.73
N TYR A 16 -11.48 -9.88 10.45
CA TYR A 16 -12.03 -8.63 9.90
C TYR A 16 -10.91 -7.67 9.46
N ALA A 17 -9.87 -7.49 10.28
CA ALA A 17 -8.71 -6.68 9.93
C ALA A 17 -7.95 -7.25 8.72
N ALA A 18 -7.75 -8.56 8.65
CA ALA A 18 -7.13 -9.24 7.51
C ALA A 18 -7.96 -9.11 6.23
N GLY A 19 -9.30 -9.17 6.33
CA GLY A 19 -10.20 -8.87 5.22
C GLY A 19 -10.04 -7.43 4.72
N GLY A 20 -9.92 -6.47 5.63
CA GLY A 20 -9.63 -5.07 5.29
C GLY A 20 -8.28 -4.90 4.60
N LEU A 21 -7.24 -5.58 5.09
CA LEU A 21 -5.92 -5.58 4.48
C LEU A 21 -5.94 -6.18 3.06
N LEU A 22 -6.72 -7.23 2.84
CA LEU A 22 -6.92 -7.82 1.50
C LEU A 22 -7.65 -6.83 0.57
N LEU A 23 -8.68 -6.14 1.05
CA LEU A 23 -9.36 -5.09 0.29
C LEU A 23 -8.40 -3.94 -0.05
N CYS A 24 -7.52 -3.53 0.87
CA CYS A 24 -6.49 -2.54 0.58
C CYS A 24 -5.52 -3.02 -0.51
N LEU A 25 -5.12 -4.30 -0.51
CA LEU A 25 -4.30 -4.86 -1.59
C LEU A 25 -5.03 -4.85 -2.94
N LEU A 26 -6.33 -5.19 -2.96
CA LEU A 26 -7.14 -5.10 -4.17
C LEU A 26 -7.25 -3.66 -4.65
N LEU A 27 -7.44 -2.70 -3.73
CA LEU A 27 -7.51 -1.28 -4.04
C LEU A 27 -6.22 -0.76 -4.67
N VAL A 28 -5.07 -1.08 -4.10
CA VAL A 28 -3.76 -0.71 -4.64
C VAL A 28 -3.51 -1.37 -5.99
N SER A 29 -3.90 -2.65 -6.15
CA SER A 29 -3.78 -3.37 -7.42
C SER A 29 -4.60 -2.69 -8.52
N TRP A 30 -5.86 -2.35 -8.21
CA TRP A 30 -6.75 -1.69 -9.14
C TRP A 30 -6.32 -0.25 -9.45
N GLY A 31 -5.82 0.50 -8.46
CA GLY A 31 -5.20 1.81 -8.68
C GLY A 31 -3.94 1.77 -9.56
N GLY A 32 -3.18 0.67 -9.46
CA GLY A 32 -2.08 0.37 -10.38
C GLY A 32 -2.55 0.27 -11.82
N VAL A 33 -3.65 -0.47 -12.06
CA VAL A 33 -4.28 -0.57 -13.39
C VAL A 33 -4.73 0.80 -13.88
N VAL A 34 -5.48 1.57 -13.08
CA VAL A 34 -5.94 2.94 -13.42
C VAL A 34 -4.80 3.81 -13.89
N THR A 35 -3.68 3.78 -13.17
CA THR A 35 -2.49 4.58 -13.51
C THR A 35 -1.83 4.08 -14.79
N SER A 36 -1.68 2.76 -14.93
CA SER A 36 -0.96 2.16 -16.06
C SER A 36 -1.68 2.32 -17.40
N ILE A 37 -3.03 2.33 -17.41
CA ILE A 37 -3.84 2.61 -18.61
C ILE A 37 -4.21 4.09 -18.76
N GLU A 38 -3.68 4.96 -17.91
CA GLU A 38 -3.94 6.41 -17.92
C GLU A 38 -5.42 6.81 -17.74
N ALA A 39 -6.20 5.94 -17.08
CA ALA A 39 -7.63 6.13 -16.87
C ALA A 39 -7.97 7.12 -15.75
N GLY A 40 -7.00 7.70 -15.04
CA GLY A 40 -7.28 8.48 -13.84
C GLY A 40 -8.07 9.78 -14.06
N LEU A 41 -8.41 10.15 -15.29
CA LEU A 41 -9.24 11.31 -15.65
C LEU A 41 -10.44 10.92 -16.53
N ALA A 42 -10.75 9.62 -16.62
CA ALA A 42 -11.88 9.08 -17.39
C ALA A 42 -13.24 9.46 -16.79
N VAL A 43 -13.30 9.78 -15.49
CA VAL A 43 -14.47 10.35 -14.80
C VAL A 43 -14.14 11.81 -14.42
N PRO A 44 -14.78 12.81 -15.06
CA PRO A 44 -14.30 14.19 -15.04
C PRO A 44 -14.66 14.98 -13.77
N ASP A 45 -15.57 14.49 -12.95
CA ASP A 45 -16.10 15.14 -11.76
C ASP A 45 -15.81 14.34 -10.48
N TRP A 46 -15.93 14.99 -9.33
CA TRP A 46 -15.88 14.41 -7.99
C TRP A 46 -16.57 15.39 -7.03
N PRO A 47 -17.29 14.96 -5.97
CA PRO A 47 -17.48 13.59 -5.48
C PRO A 47 -18.51 12.74 -6.25
N SER A 48 -19.29 13.34 -7.15
CA SER A 48 -20.13 12.60 -8.10
C SER A 48 -19.29 11.89 -9.18
N SER A 49 -19.93 10.99 -9.92
CA SER A 49 -19.41 10.45 -11.17
C SER A 49 -20.45 10.73 -12.25
N PHE A 50 -20.10 11.49 -13.28
CA PHE A 50 -20.98 11.97 -14.36
C PHE A 50 -22.23 12.70 -13.86
N GLY A 51 -22.09 13.51 -12.80
CA GLY A 51 -23.16 14.30 -12.21
C GLY A 51 -24.12 13.53 -11.30
N SER A 52 -23.93 12.22 -11.13
CA SER A 52 -24.73 11.39 -10.21
C SER A 52 -23.93 10.94 -8.99
N TYR A 53 -24.63 10.79 -7.88
CA TYR A 53 -24.14 10.14 -6.65
C TYR A 53 -24.53 8.67 -6.57
N ASP A 54 -25.33 8.16 -7.52
CA ASP A 54 -25.66 6.75 -7.59
C ASP A 54 -24.43 5.97 -8.11
N PRO A 55 -23.92 5.00 -7.32
CA PRO A 55 -22.72 4.25 -7.69
C PRO A 55 -22.91 3.35 -8.92
N ILE A 56 -24.15 3.00 -9.28
CA ILE A 56 -24.49 2.15 -10.42
C ILE A 56 -25.01 3.02 -11.57
N ALA A 57 -25.97 3.90 -11.30
CA ALA A 57 -26.55 4.81 -12.27
C ALA A 57 -25.82 6.16 -12.29
N THR A 58 -24.56 6.13 -12.72
CA THR A 58 -23.68 7.32 -12.72
C THR A 58 -24.15 8.43 -13.67
N GLY A 59 -25.01 8.13 -14.65
CA GLY A 59 -25.34 9.10 -15.71
C GLY A 59 -24.31 9.14 -16.83
N TYR A 60 -23.35 8.21 -16.83
CA TYR A 60 -22.48 7.94 -17.97
C TYR A 60 -23.30 7.70 -19.25
N SER A 61 -22.93 8.37 -20.33
CA SER A 61 -23.49 8.20 -21.67
C SER A 61 -22.36 8.32 -22.67
N ASP A 62 -22.22 7.31 -23.52
CA ASP A 62 -21.32 7.36 -24.67
C ASP A 62 -22.05 8.04 -25.85
N PRO A 63 -21.45 9.04 -26.54
CA PRO A 63 -22.05 9.67 -27.72
C PRO A 63 -22.33 8.70 -28.88
N ASP A 64 -21.49 7.69 -29.06
CA ASP A 64 -21.58 6.69 -30.14
C ASP A 64 -22.45 5.49 -29.74
N ASN A 65 -22.61 5.25 -28.44
CA ASN A 65 -23.46 4.19 -27.90
C ASN A 65 -24.20 4.61 -26.62
N PRO A 66 -25.37 5.27 -26.72
CA PRO A 66 -26.11 5.77 -25.55
C PRO A 66 -26.55 4.70 -24.54
N ASP A 67 -26.64 3.43 -24.97
CA ASP A 67 -26.98 2.31 -24.10
C ASP A 67 -25.75 1.76 -23.33
N ALA A 68 -24.55 2.23 -23.68
CA ALA A 68 -23.31 1.85 -23.03
C ALA A 68 -23.34 2.19 -21.55
N ARG A 69 -22.81 1.28 -20.75
CA ARG A 69 -22.69 1.43 -19.31
C ARG A 69 -21.24 1.69 -18.94
N TRP A 70 -21.02 2.40 -17.85
CA TRP A 70 -19.67 2.77 -17.40
C TRP A 70 -18.74 1.56 -17.21
N TRP A 71 -19.29 0.37 -16.93
CA TRP A 71 -18.52 -0.87 -16.78
C TRP A 71 -18.16 -1.56 -18.10
N GLN A 72 -18.66 -1.08 -19.23
CA GLN A 72 -18.31 -1.58 -20.57
C GLN A 72 -17.13 -0.81 -21.15
N GLU A 73 -16.88 0.39 -20.64
CA GLU A 73 -15.83 1.28 -21.12
C GLU A 73 -14.60 1.18 -20.21
N GLY A 74 -13.54 0.56 -20.72
CA GLY A 74 -12.38 0.14 -19.93
C GLY A 74 -11.80 1.23 -19.00
N PRO A 75 -11.48 2.44 -19.51
CA PRO A 75 -10.98 3.52 -18.67
C PRO A 75 -11.99 3.99 -17.61
N VAL A 76 -13.27 4.09 -17.95
CA VAL A 76 -14.33 4.53 -17.02
C VAL A 76 -14.56 3.48 -15.94
N LEU A 77 -14.60 2.19 -16.31
CA LEU A 77 -14.65 1.06 -15.38
C LEU A 77 -13.48 1.10 -14.41
N ALA A 78 -12.26 1.33 -14.91
CA ALA A 78 -11.08 1.40 -14.08
C ALA A 78 -11.19 2.52 -13.05
N GLU A 79 -11.48 3.76 -13.46
CA GLU A 79 -11.52 4.87 -12.53
C GLU A 79 -12.72 4.80 -11.57
N HIS A 80 -13.93 4.62 -12.08
CA HIS A 80 -15.13 4.56 -11.23
C HIS A 80 -15.09 3.34 -10.31
N GLY A 81 -14.65 2.18 -10.82
CA GLY A 81 -14.41 1.00 -10.00
C GLY A 81 -13.40 1.22 -8.88
N HIS A 82 -12.36 2.03 -9.12
CA HIS A 82 -11.39 2.41 -8.08
C HIS A 82 -12.04 3.26 -6.99
N ARG A 83 -12.91 4.22 -7.35
CA ARG A 83 -13.67 5.04 -6.40
C ARG A 83 -14.58 4.18 -5.52
N LEU A 84 -15.31 3.24 -6.12
CA LEU A 84 -16.19 2.31 -5.40
C LEU A 84 -15.41 1.42 -4.43
N LEU A 85 -14.27 0.87 -4.89
CA LEU A 85 -13.41 0.05 -4.04
C LEU A 85 -12.77 0.87 -2.90
N GLY A 86 -12.43 2.13 -3.16
CA GLY A 86 -11.97 3.09 -2.16
C GLY A 86 -13.02 3.38 -1.10
N ALA A 87 -14.27 3.60 -1.51
CA ALA A 87 -15.39 3.77 -0.58
C ALA A 87 -15.63 2.52 0.28
N LEU A 88 -15.57 1.33 -0.32
CA LEU A 88 -15.67 0.06 0.40
C LEU A 88 -14.55 -0.10 1.44
N VAL A 89 -13.29 0.18 1.07
CA VAL A 89 -12.16 0.17 2.00
C VAL A 89 -12.36 1.18 3.13
N GLY A 90 -12.82 2.39 2.82
CA GLY A 90 -13.13 3.42 3.81
C GLY A 90 -14.14 2.94 4.85
N LEU A 91 -15.28 2.41 4.41
CA LEU A 91 -16.30 1.84 5.29
C LEU A 91 -15.76 0.67 6.11
N TRP A 92 -14.96 -0.20 5.49
CA TRP A 92 -14.38 -1.36 6.17
C TRP A 92 -13.46 -0.92 7.33
N ILE A 93 -12.57 0.04 7.07
CA ILE A 93 -11.64 0.57 8.09
C ILE A 93 -12.37 1.35 9.17
N MET A 94 -13.40 2.12 8.84
CA MET A 94 -14.25 2.78 9.84
C MET A 94 -14.92 1.76 10.78
N GLY A 95 -15.44 0.66 10.24
CA GLY A 95 -15.98 -0.44 11.03
C GLY A 95 -14.93 -1.10 11.93
N LEU A 96 -13.71 -1.33 11.42
CA LEU A 96 -12.60 -1.86 12.22
C LEU A 96 -12.20 -0.88 13.33
N ALA A 97 -12.18 0.42 13.05
CA ALA A 97 -11.82 1.46 14.00
C ALA A 97 -12.83 1.58 15.13
N LEU A 98 -14.13 1.56 14.81
CA LEU A 98 -15.21 1.53 15.79
C LEU A 98 -15.11 0.28 16.68
N TRP A 99 -14.95 -0.90 16.09
CA TRP A 99 -14.79 -2.14 16.86
C TRP A 99 -13.55 -2.09 17.76
N THR A 100 -12.42 -1.61 17.24
CA THR A 100 -11.18 -1.46 18.01
C THR A 100 -11.33 -0.46 19.15
N TRP A 101 -12.03 0.65 18.93
CA TRP A 101 -12.29 1.67 19.94
C TRP A 101 -13.11 1.11 21.11
N LEU A 102 -14.15 0.32 20.81
CA LEU A 102 -15.06 -0.23 21.80
C LEU A 102 -14.45 -1.40 22.60
N ASP A 103 -13.66 -2.27 21.96
CA ASP A 103 -13.23 -3.55 22.55
C ASP A 103 -11.74 -3.61 22.96
N ASP A 104 -10.85 -2.84 22.34
CA ASP A 104 -9.42 -2.93 22.62
C ASP A 104 -9.00 -2.02 23.77
N SER A 105 -8.34 -2.52 24.82
CA SER A 105 -7.90 -1.66 25.93
C SER A 105 -6.60 -0.87 25.65
N ARG A 106 -5.90 -1.14 24.55
CA ARG A 106 -4.59 -0.55 24.23
C ARG A 106 -4.77 0.80 23.54
N GLY A 107 -4.47 1.89 24.25
CA GLY A 107 -4.66 3.26 23.75
C GLY A 107 -3.97 3.54 22.40
N TRP A 108 -2.75 3.05 22.20
CA TRP A 108 -2.04 3.24 20.93
C TRP A 108 -2.70 2.52 19.75
N VAL A 109 -3.36 1.38 19.96
CA VAL A 109 -4.09 0.66 18.90
C VAL A 109 -5.36 1.41 18.52
N ARG A 110 -6.04 1.99 19.52
CA ARG A 110 -7.20 2.88 19.30
C ARG A 110 -6.81 4.12 18.48
N ILE A 111 -5.73 4.80 18.90
CA ILE A 111 -5.21 5.97 18.19
C ILE A 111 -4.85 5.58 16.75
N LEU A 112 -4.14 4.46 16.55
CA LEU A 112 -3.80 3.98 15.22
C LEU A 112 -5.04 3.73 14.35
N ALA A 113 -6.12 3.16 14.91
CA ALA A 113 -7.33 2.87 14.15
C ALA A 113 -8.09 4.16 13.76
N VAL A 114 -8.15 5.14 14.66
CA VAL A 114 -8.70 6.48 14.38
C VAL A 114 -7.83 7.20 13.34
N SER A 115 -6.50 7.16 13.48
CA SER A 115 -5.57 7.74 12.52
C SER A 115 -5.69 7.09 11.14
N ALA A 116 -5.85 5.76 11.06
CA ALA A 116 -6.10 5.06 9.80
C ALA A 116 -7.41 5.51 9.14
N THR A 117 -8.43 5.80 9.93
CA THR A 117 -9.70 6.38 9.45
C THR A 117 -9.49 7.79 8.91
N GLY A 118 -8.76 8.64 9.63
CA GLY A 118 -8.39 9.97 9.14
C GLY A 118 -7.57 9.91 7.85
N LEU A 119 -6.62 8.98 7.75
CA LEU A 119 -5.79 8.77 6.56
C LEU A 119 -6.63 8.35 5.36
N VAL A 120 -7.57 7.40 5.48
CA VAL A 120 -8.39 6.98 4.33
C VAL A 120 -9.35 8.07 3.86
N ILE A 121 -9.88 8.89 4.77
CA ILE A 121 -10.68 10.08 4.40
C ILE A 121 -9.81 11.07 3.63
N LEU A 122 -8.61 11.36 4.13
CA LEU A 122 -7.65 12.23 3.44
C LEU A 122 -7.28 11.65 2.05
N GLN A 123 -7.12 10.33 1.92
CA GLN A 123 -6.88 9.69 0.63
C GLN A 123 -8.04 9.87 -0.34
N GLY A 124 -9.29 9.74 0.12
CA GLY A 124 -10.47 10.02 -0.71
C GLY A 124 -10.51 11.46 -1.20
N ILE A 125 -10.18 12.42 -0.33
CA ILE A 125 -10.09 13.85 -0.69
C ILE A 125 -8.95 14.09 -1.70
N LEU A 126 -7.74 13.60 -1.43
CA LEU A 126 -6.59 13.73 -2.34
C LEU A 126 -6.88 13.10 -3.71
N GLY A 127 -7.54 11.93 -3.71
CA GLY A 127 -7.97 11.23 -4.92
C GLY A 127 -8.98 12.05 -5.74
N GLY A 128 -9.94 12.71 -5.08
CA GLY A 128 -10.88 13.62 -5.76
C GLY A 128 -10.23 14.90 -6.28
N LEU A 129 -9.42 15.56 -5.45
CA LEU A 129 -8.74 16.82 -5.82
C LEU A 129 -7.79 16.65 -6.99
N ARG A 130 -7.11 15.51 -7.09
CA ARG A 130 -6.19 15.24 -8.22
C ARG A 130 -6.93 15.13 -9.57
N VAL A 131 -8.23 14.79 -9.54
CA VAL A 131 -9.12 14.78 -10.72
C VAL A 131 -9.56 16.19 -11.03
N ILE A 132 -10.17 16.89 -10.05
CA ILE A 132 -10.71 18.25 -10.23
C ILE A 132 -9.63 19.24 -10.69
N TRP A 133 -8.43 19.14 -10.13
CA TRP A 133 -7.31 20.03 -10.49
C TRP A 133 -6.38 19.45 -11.54
N THR A 134 -6.70 18.27 -12.08
CA THR A 134 -5.87 17.62 -13.12
C THR A 134 -4.39 17.52 -12.71
N SER A 135 -4.13 17.29 -11.42
CA SER A 135 -2.80 17.47 -10.82
C SER A 135 -2.05 16.15 -10.70
N MET A 136 -0.89 16.08 -11.36
CA MET A 136 0.03 14.94 -11.25
C MET A 136 0.74 14.92 -9.88
N ASP A 137 1.08 16.08 -9.34
CA ASP A 137 1.71 16.19 -8.02
C ASP A 137 0.80 15.60 -6.94
N LEU A 138 -0.50 15.91 -7.00
CA LEU A 138 -1.47 15.30 -6.11
C LEU A 138 -1.64 13.80 -6.36
N ALA A 139 -1.48 13.31 -7.58
CA ALA A 139 -1.47 11.87 -7.87
C ALA A 139 -0.27 11.18 -7.20
N VAL A 140 0.92 11.78 -7.22
CA VAL A 140 2.10 11.27 -6.52
C VAL A 140 1.89 11.30 -5.01
N VAL A 141 1.39 12.41 -4.45
CA VAL A 141 1.09 12.52 -3.01
C VAL A 141 0.04 11.49 -2.57
N HIS A 142 -1.00 11.27 -3.38
CA HIS A 142 -2.00 10.24 -3.14
C HIS A 142 -1.37 8.84 -3.15
N ALA A 143 -0.56 8.50 -4.16
CA ALA A 143 0.13 7.21 -4.23
C ALA A 143 1.06 6.97 -3.03
N MET A 144 1.81 7.98 -2.61
CA MET A 144 2.70 7.91 -1.45
C MET A 144 1.94 7.83 -0.12
N GLY A 145 0.80 8.51 0.00
CA GLY A 145 -0.09 8.44 1.14
C GLY A 145 -0.78 7.08 1.27
N ALA A 146 -1.13 6.46 0.14
CA ALA A 146 -1.68 5.10 0.11
C ALA A 146 -0.69 4.06 0.71
N GLN A 147 0.61 4.23 0.52
CA GLN A 147 1.63 3.37 1.15
C GLN A 147 1.62 3.50 2.68
N LEU A 148 1.49 4.72 3.22
CA LEU A 148 1.40 4.94 4.66
C LEU A 148 0.11 4.36 5.25
N PHE A 149 -1.00 4.54 4.55
CA PHE A 149 -2.27 3.92 4.92
C PHE A 149 -2.19 2.40 4.90
N PHE A 150 -1.55 1.81 3.89
CA PHE A 150 -1.32 0.37 3.82
C PHE A 150 -0.49 -0.14 5.00
N CYS A 151 0.59 0.55 5.36
CA CYS A 151 1.38 0.26 6.55
C CYS A 151 0.53 0.30 7.83
N ALA A 152 -0.35 1.30 7.98
CA ALA A 152 -1.26 1.38 9.12
C ALA A 152 -2.23 0.18 9.17
N ALA A 153 -2.78 -0.24 8.03
CA ALA A 153 -3.63 -1.42 7.93
C ALA A 153 -2.89 -2.72 8.30
N VAL A 154 -1.62 -2.87 7.87
CA VAL A 154 -0.75 -3.98 8.28
C VAL A 154 -0.52 -3.97 9.78
N ILE A 155 -0.15 -2.82 10.36
CA ILE A 155 0.11 -2.69 11.80
C ILE A 155 -1.16 -3.02 12.60
N LEU A 156 -2.34 -2.52 12.20
CA LEU A 156 -3.62 -2.85 12.84
C LEU A 156 -3.90 -4.36 12.79
N THR A 157 -3.70 -4.98 11.63
CA THR A 157 -3.91 -6.41 11.42
C THR A 157 -2.98 -7.24 12.30
N VAL A 158 -1.69 -6.91 12.32
CA VAL A 158 -0.69 -7.56 13.17
C VAL A 158 -1.04 -7.38 14.64
N SER A 159 -1.48 -6.19 15.06
CA SER A 159 -1.86 -5.87 16.44
C SER A 159 -3.05 -6.70 16.96
N CYS A 160 -3.87 -7.22 16.06
CA CYS A 160 -4.98 -8.13 16.35
C CYS A 160 -4.57 -9.62 16.30
N SER A 161 -3.38 -9.95 15.79
CA SER A 161 -2.95 -11.34 15.60
C SER A 161 -2.64 -12.06 16.92
N ARG A 162 -2.88 -13.37 16.98
CA ARG A 162 -2.49 -14.22 18.14
C ARG A 162 -1.02 -14.06 18.50
N THR A 163 -0.14 -14.06 17.50
CA THR A 163 1.31 -13.90 17.70
C THR A 163 1.62 -12.58 18.41
N TRP A 164 0.95 -11.50 18.02
CA TRP A 164 1.08 -10.23 18.74
C TRP A 164 0.43 -10.28 20.12
N LEU A 165 -0.64 -11.02 20.36
CA LEU A 165 -1.25 -11.01 21.69
C LEU A 165 -0.49 -11.83 22.73
N THR A 166 0.26 -12.86 22.33
CA THR A 166 0.84 -13.83 23.29
C THR A 166 2.34 -13.70 23.52
N HIS A 167 3.11 -13.15 22.58
CA HIS A 167 4.58 -13.16 22.67
C HIS A 167 5.13 -11.83 23.20
N ASN A 168 5.99 -11.85 24.20
CA ASN A 168 6.73 -10.67 24.61
C ASN A 168 8.15 -10.72 24.06
N VAL A 169 8.74 -9.55 23.86
CA VAL A 169 10.12 -9.41 23.40
C VAL A 169 10.86 -8.58 24.44
N GLU A 170 11.98 -9.12 24.91
CA GLU A 170 12.84 -8.46 25.88
C GLU A 170 13.73 -7.42 25.19
N SER A 171 14.01 -6.33 25.90
CA SER A 171 14.87 -5.27 25.40
C SER A 171 16.34 -5.73 25.44
N SER A 172 17.04 -5.65 24.31
CA SER A 172 18.49 -5.90 24.22
C SER A 172 19.19 -4.84 23.37
N SER A 173 20.53 -4.81 23.40
CA SER A 173 21.31 -3.87 22.58
C SER A 173 21.16 -4.16 21.08
N GLU A 174 21.09 -5.45 20.73
CA GLU A 174 20.86 -5.98 19.39
C GLU A 174 19.47 -5.58 18.90
N MET A 175 18.47 -5.54 19.80
CA MET A 175 17.12 -5.07 19.45
C MET A 175 17.10 -3.60 19.06
N ARG A 176 17.85 -2.76 19.79
CA ARG A 176 17.96 -1.33 19.47
C ARG A 176 18.65 -1.12 18.12
N GLN A 177 19.73 -1.87 17.84
CA GLN A 177 20.40 -1.83 16.54
C GLN A 177 19.45 -2.26 15.42
N LEU A 178 18.73 -3.37 15.61
CA LEU A 178 17.76 -3.86 14.63
C LEU A 178 16.63 -2.85 14.39
N ARG A 179 16.16 -2.14 15.43
CA ARG A 179 15.15 -1.08 15.27
C ARG A 179 15.61 0.04 14.37
N ILE A 180 16.84 0.53 14.57
CA ILE A 180 17.43 1.59 13.73
C ILE A 180 17.55 1.08 12.29
N LEU A 181 18.09 -0.12 12.12
CA LEU A 181 18.25 -0.74 10.81
C LEU A 181 16.90 -0.93 10.10
N ALA A 182 15.90 -1.51 10.77
CA ALA A 182 14.56 -1.71 10.23
C ALA A 182 13.88 -0.37 9.87
N GLY A 183 14.08 0.67 10.68
CA GLY A 183 13.61 2.03 10.40
C GLY A 183 14.28 2.61 9.14
N SER A 184 15.60 2.49 9.03
CA SER A 184 16.36 2.91 7.85
C SER A 184 15.94 2.13 6.60
N THR A 185 15.72 0.82 6.70
CA THR A 185 15.23 -0.01 5.59
C THR A 185 13.83 0.41 5.16
N ALA A 186 12.91 0.63 6.10
CA ALA A 186 11.56 1.12 5.78
C ALA A 186 11.59 2.49 5.10
N GLY A 187 12.43 3.41 5.60
CA GLY A 187 12.63 4.72 5.00
C GLY A 187 13.21 4.64 3.59
N ALA A 188 14.22 3.80 3.37
CA ALA A 188 14.82 3.58 2.05
C ALA A 188 13.84 2.96 1.06
N VAL A 189 13.04 1.97 1.48
CA VAL A 189 11.98 1.37 0.63
C VAL A 189 10.91 2.41 0.29
N TYR A 190 10.47 3.22 1.25
CA TYR A 190 9.50 4.29 1.00
C TYR A 190 10.04 5.31 -0.02
N PHE A 191 11.29 5.74 0.13
CA PHE A 191 11.92 6.64 -0.82
C PHE A 191 12.11 6.00 -2.20
N GLN A 192 12.44 4.71 -2.26
CA GLN A 192 12.53 3.96 -3.52
C GLN A 192 11.18 3.89 -4.24
N ILE A 193 10.07 3.75 -3.51
CA ILE A 193 8.72 3.81 -4.07
C ILE A 193 8.43 5.21 -4.63
N LEU A 194 8.83 6.28 -3.94
CA LEU A 194 8.73 7.66 -4.44
C LEU A 194 9.50 7.82 -5.76
N LEU A 195 10.76 7.36 -5.83
CA LEU A 195 11.54 7.39 -7.07
C LEU A 195 10.84 6.63 -8.20
N GLY A 196 10.22 5.49 -7.90
CA GLY A 196 9.45 4.71 -8.87
C GLY A 196 8.16 5.40 -9.33
N ALA A 197 7.49 6.14 -8.44
CA ALA A 197 6.31 6.95 -8.78
C ALA A 197 6.69 8.13 -9.68
N LEU A 198 7.80 8.82 -9.38
CA LEU A 198 8.30 9.93 -10.19
C LEU A 198 8.77 9.48 -11.58
N LEU A 199 9.32 8.27 -11.71
CA LEU A 199 9.68 7.70 -13.01
C LEU A 199 8.46 7.52 -13.94
N ARG A 200 7.26 7.41 -13.38
CA ARG A 200 6.01 7.24 -14.14
C ARG A 200 5.33 8.55 -14.55
N HIS A 201 5.98 9.71 -14.42
CA HIS A 201 5.40 11.01 -14.80
C HIS A 201 4.94 11.02 -16.28
N PRO A 202 3.61 11.05 -16.55
CA PRO A 202 3.07 11.09 -17.90
C PRO A 202 3.47 12.39 -18.60
N GLY A 203 3.91 12.30 -19.85
CA GLY A 203 4.21 13.46 -20.71
C GLY A 203 5.67 13.95 -20.71
N ALA A 204 6.53 13.52 -19.79
CA ALA A 204 7.94 13.91 -19.76
C ALA A 204 8.87 12.98 -20.58
N GLY A 205 8.35 11.84 -21.04
CA GLY A 205 9.16 10.77 -21.63
C GLY A 205 9.93 9.97 -20.56
N VAL A 206 10.66 8.95 -21.01
CA VAL A 206 11.51 8.13 -20.14
C VAL A 206 12.79 8.90 -19.84
N ASP A 207 12.87 9.51 -18.67
CA ASP A 207 14.08 10.20 -18.24
C ASP A 207 15.14 9.20 -17.73
N LEU A 208 16.24 9.13 -18.46
CA LEU A 208 17.38 8.27 -18.14
C LEU A 208 17.95 8.55 -16.74
N ALA A 209 17.94 9.82 -16.29
CA ALA A 209 18.42 10.17 -14.95
C ALA A 209 17.56 9.52 -13.86
N PHE A 210 16.24 9.56 -13.98
CA PHE A 210 15.33 8.90 -13.04
C PHE A 210 15.47 7.38 -13.06
N ILE A 211 15.70 6.76 -14.23
CA ILE A 211 16.02 5.33 -14.31
C ILE A 211 17.30 5.03 -13.53
N ILE A 212 18.38 5.78 -13.76
CA ILE A 212 19.67 5.54 -13.10
C ILE A 212 19.54 5.72 -11.58
N VAL A 213 18.85 6.78 -11.13
CA VAL A 213 18.63 7.04 -9.70
C VAL A 213 17.77 5.93 -9.07
N HIS A 214 16.70 5.49 -9.73
CA HIS A 214 15.88 4.38 -9.23
C HIS A 214 16.67 3.06 -9.22
N ALA A 215 17.39 2.72 -10.30
CA ALA A 215 18.18 1.49 -10.38
C ALA A 215 19.30 1.47 -9.34
N SER A 216 20.03 2.57 -9.15
CA SER A 216 21.07 2.67 -8.11
C SER A 216 20.49 2.62 -6.69
N GLY A 217 19.37 3.29 -6.43
CA GLY A 217 18.64 3.21 -5.16
C GLY A 217 18.21 1.78 -4.81
N SER A 218 17.88 0.96 -5.82
CA SER A 218 17.53 -0.45 -5.62
C SER A 218 18.67 -1.27 -5.03
N VAL A 219 19.93 -0.93 -5.32
CA VAL A 219 21.12 -1.59 -4.74
C VAL A 219 21.26 -1.30 -3.25
N LEU A 220 20.97 -0.06 -2.84
CA LEU A 220 20.92 0.32 -1.42
C LEU A 220 19.80 -0.44 -0.70
N VAL A 221 18.60 -0.47 -1.28
CA VAL A 221 17.44 -1.18 -0.71
C VAL A 221 17.72 -2.68 -0.59
N LEU A 222 18.28 -3.30 -1.64
CA LEU A 222 18.73 -4.70 -1.65
C LEU A 222 19.68 -4.97 -0.48
N SER A 223 20.71 -4.15 -0.33
CA SER A 223 21.73 -4.30 0.72
C SER A 223 21.11 -4.18 2.11
N LEU A 224 20.28 -3.15 2.34
CA LEU A 224 19.60 -2.93 3.62
C LEU A 224 18.65 -4.07 3.99
N ILE A 225 17.90 -4.61 3.03
CA ILE A 225 17.00 -5.74 3.26
C ILE A 225 17.79 -7.00 3.61
N ILE A 226 18.87 -7.31 2.87
CA ILE A 226 19.72 -8.47 3.15
C ILE A 226 20.30 -8.37 4.57
N VAL A 227 20.86 -7.22 4.95
CA VAL A 227 21.45 -7.02 6.28
C VAL A 227 20.36 -7.11 7.37
N THR A 228 19.19 -6.52 7.16
CA THR A 228 18.06 -6.60 8.12
C THR A 228 17.63 -8.04 8.33
N CYS A 229 17.41 -8.78 7.24
CA CYS A 229 16.97 -10.17 7.32
C CYS A 229 18.05 -11.08 7.91
N GLY A 230 19.32 -10.85 7.57
CA GLY A 230 20.47 -11.54 8.17
C GLY A 230 20.50 -11.35 9.70
N ARG A 231 20.38 -10.10 10.16
CA ARG A 231 20.38 -9.78 11.60
C ARG A 231 19.21 -10.39 12.34
N ILE A 232 18.02 -10.42 11.73
CA ILE A 232 16.84 -11.10 12.28
C ILE A 232 17.10 -12.59 12.41
N ARG A 233 17.66 -13.24 11.38
CA ARG A 233 17.89 -14.69 11.40
C ARG A 233 18.98 -15.08 12.40
N GLU A 234 20.01 -14.27 12.54
CA GLU A 234 21.12 -14.49 13.46
C GLU A 234 20.70 -14.39 14.93
N HIS A 235 19.96 -13.33 15.30
CA HIS A 235 19.67 -13.02 16.70
C HIS A 235 18.22 -13.23 17.14
N PHE A 236 17.28 -13.30 16.21
CA PHE A 236 15.84 -13.25 16.47
C PHE A 236 15.04 -14.27 15.64
N GLY A 237 15.68 -15.33 15.15
CA GLY A 237 15.05 -16.36 14.33
C GLY A 237 13.94 -17.13 15.06
N ASP A 238 14.02 -17.17 16.40
CA ASP A 238 13.01 -17.73 17.30
C ASP A 238 11.77 -16.84 17.44
N LYS A 239 11.86 -15.54 17.08
CA LYS A 239 10.75 -14.59 17.16
C LYS A 239 9.87 -14.70 15.91
N PRO A 240 8.66 -15.30 15.99
CA PRO A 240 7.88 -15.65 14.80
C PRO A 240 7.45 -14.44 13.97
N LEU A 241 7.19 -13.29 14.59
CA LEU A 241 6.79 -12.08 13.87
C LEU A 241 7.93 -11.53 13.01
N LEU A 242 9.13 -11.40 13.59
CA LEU A 242 10.31 -10.89 12.90
C LEU A 242 10.75 -11.86 11.80
N ASN A 243 10.81 -13.16 12.10
CA ASN A 243 11.24 -14.17 11.15
C ASN A 243 10.28 -14.28 9.94
N ARG A 244 8.96 -14.27 10.17
CA ARG A 244 7.97 -14.25 9.06
C ARG A 244 8.09 -12.96 8.24
N GLY A 245 8.25 -11.81 8.90
CA GLY A 245 8.48 -10.54 8.23
C GLY A 245 9.72 -10.57 7.33
N ALA A 246 10.84 -11.10 7.82
CA ALA A 246 12.07 -11.25 7.07
C ALA A 246 11.91 -12.14 5.82
N TRP A 247 11.19 -13.26 5.93
CA TRP A 247 10.90 -14.12 4.77
C TRP A 247 10.06 -13.40 3.72
N VAL A 248 9.00 -12.70 4.13
CA VAL A 248 8.18 -11.90 3.20
C VAL A 248 9.04 -10.81 2.54
N MET A 249 9.89 -10.11 3.29
CA MET A 249 10.81 -9.10 2.75
C MET A 249 11.74 -9.69 1.68
N LEU A 250 12.37 -10.83 1.96
CA LEU A 250 13.28 -11.49 1.01
C LEU A 250 12.54 -11.97 -0.25
N THR A 251 11.38 -12.59 -0.11
CA THR A 251 10.57 -13.04 -1.25
C THR A 251 10.12 -11.87 -2.10
N CYS A 252 9.59 -10.80 -1.48
CA CYS A 252 9.16 -9.61 -2.22
C CYS A 252 10.34 -8.88 -2.87
N LEU A 253 11.52 -8.83 -2.23
CA LEU A 253 12.72 -8.25 -2.82
C LEU A 253 13.12 -8.97 -4.12
N ILE A 254 13.16 -10.30 -4.12
CA ILE A 254 13.49 -11.10 -5.31
C ILE A 254 12.48 -10.82 -6.42
N LEU A 255 11.19 -10.90 -6.10
CA LEU A 255 10.12 -10.60 -7.05
C LEU A 255 10.22 -9.16 -7.57
N GLN A 256 10.60 -8.20 -6.74
CA GLN A 256 10.66 -6.80 -7.13
C GLN A 256 11.79 -6.52 -8.12
N LEU A 257 12.95 -7.16 -7.94
CA LEU A 257 14.05 -7.06 -8.90
C LEU A 257 13.67 -7.68 -10.25
N ILE A 258 13.04 -8.86 -10.24
CA ILE A 258 12.57 -9.53 -11.46
C ILE A 258 11.52 -8.66 -12.18
N LEU A 259 10.47 -8.25 -11.47
CA LEU A 259 9.41 -7.41 -12.02
C LEU A 259 9.93 -6.06 -12.49
N GLY A 260 10.88 -5.46 -11.77
CA GLY A 260 11.48 -4.17 -12.12
C GLY A 260 12.27 -4.23 -13.42
N MET A 261 13.07 -5.29 -13.61
CA MET A 261 13.79 -5.51 -14.88
C MET A 261 12.83 -5.69 -16.05
N PHE A 262 11.80 -6.53 -15.91
CA PHE A 262 10.82 -6.76 -16.98
C PHE A 262 9.94 -5.53 -17.25
N ALA A 263 9.55 -4.77 -16.23
CA ALA A 263 8.80 -3.53 -16.39
C ALA A 263 9.64 -2.44 -17.07
N LEU A 264 10.95 -2.38 -16.81
CA LEU A 264 11.84 -1.44 -17.49
C LEU A 264 12.02 -1.80 -18.97
N THR A 265 12.22 -3.08 -19.29
CA THR A 265 12.41 -3.49 -20.69
C THR A 265 11.16 -3.27 -21.52
N THR A 266 9.98 -3.59 -20.98
CA THR A 266 8.70 -3.35 -21.64
C THR A 266 8.36 -1.86 -21.75
N LEU A 267 8.71 -1.04 -20.74
CA LEU A 267 8.61 0.42 -20.82
C LEU A 267 9.43 1.00 -21.98
N LEU A 268 10.70 0.58 -22.10
CA LEU A 268 11.61 1.07 -23.15
C LEU A 268 11.17 0.63 -24.55
N TYR A 269 10.66 -0.61 -24.67
CA TYR A 269 10.13 -1.14 -25.92
C TYR A 269 8.87 -0.38 -26.36
N ASP A 270 7.90 -0.23 -25.46
CA ASP A 270 6.62 0.44 -25.73
C ASP A 270 6.81 1.93 -26.02
N ALA A 271 7.78 2.59 -25.36
CA ALA A 271 8.15 3.98 -25.65
C ALA A 271 8.60 4.18 -27.11
N GLY A 272 9.25 3.17 -27.71
CA GLY A 272 9.62 3.19 -29.12
C GLY A 272 8.44 3.01 -30.09
N GLN A 273 7.32 2.43 -29.62
CA GLN A 273 6.14 2.12 -30.43
C GLN A 273 4.99 3.14 -30.26
N GLY A 274 5.06 4.03 -29.26
CA GLY A 274 4.04 5.04 -29.00
C GLY A 274 2.73 4.50 -28.41
N GLN A 275 2.69 3.24 -27.97
CA GLN A 275 1.53 2.60 -27.34
C GLN A 275 1.97 1.68 -26.20
N ARG A 276 1.18 1.62 -25.12
CA ARG A 276 1.43 0.71 -23.99
C ARG A 276 0.81 -0.65 -24.22
N SER A 277 1.59 -1.69 -24.03
CA SER A 277 1.18 -3.08 -24.10
C SER A 277 0.46 -3.53 -22.83
N LEU A 278 -0.38 -4.58 -22.95
CA LEU A 278 -0.96 -5.26 -21.79
C LEU A 278 0.13 -5.79 -20.84
N ALA A 279 1.25 -6.26 -21.39
CA ALA A 279 2.38 -6.73 -20.61
C ALA A 279 2.94 -5.61 -19.72
N GLN A 280 3.13 -4.41 -20.26
CA GLN A 280 3.58 -3.26 -19.48
C GLN A 280 2.59 -2.90 -18.37
N VAL A 281 1.28 -2.94 -18.64
CA VAL A 281 0.24 -2.69 -17.62
C VAL A 281 0.32 -3.71 -16.49
N VAL A 282 0.41 -5.01 -16.82
CA VAL A 282 0.45 -6.09 -15.83
C VAL A 282 1.75 -6.06 -15.01
N LEU A 283 2.91 -5.90 -15.67
CA LEU A 283 4.21 -5.89 -15.00
C LEU A 283 4.36 -4.68 -14.08
N SER A 284 4.01 -3.49 -14.58
CA SER A 284 4.07 -2.26 -13.79
C SER A 284 3.10 -2.27 -12.60
N SER A 285 1.89 -2.81 -12.77
CA SER A 285 0.92 -2.96 -11.67
C SER A 285 1.41 -3.99 -10.66
N SER A 286 1.93 -5.13 -11.13
CA SER A 286 2.50 -6.17 -10.25
C SER A 286 3.69 -5.64 -9.45
N HIS A 287 4.58 -4.87 -10.07
CA HIS A 287 5.72 -4.23 -9.41
C HIS A 287 5.27 -3.24 -8.32
N LEU A 288 4.17 -2.50 -8.54
CA LEU A 288 3.58 -1.64 -7.51
C LEU A 288 3.03 -2.46 -6.32
N VAL A 289 2.29 -3.53 -6.61
CA VAL A 289 1.67 -4.38 -5.58
C VAL A 289 2.73 -5.08 -4.73
N VAL A 290 3.74 -5.69 -5.35
CA VAL A 290 4.86 -6.32 -4.64
C VAL A 290 5.65 -5.31 -3.82
N GLY A 291 5.90 -4.11 -4.37
CA GLY A 291 6.51 -3.00 -3.62
C GLY A 291 5.70 -2.59 -2.39
N THR A 292 4.38 -2.58 -2.51
CA THR A 292 3.45 -2.27 -1.39
C THR A 292 3.50 -3.35 -0.29
N ILE A 293 3.51 -4.63 -0.68
CA ILE A 293 3.67 -5.75 0.26
C ILE A 293 5.04 -5.68 0.95
N LEU A 294 6.10 -5.36 0.20
CA LEU A 294 7.45 -5.16 0.75
C LEU A 294 7.46 -4.04 1.79
N MET A 295 6.86 -2.89 1.49
CA MET A 295 6.73 -1.78 2.43
C MET A 295 5.95 -2.16 3.68
N GLY A 296 4.82 -2.86 3.53
CA GLY A 296 4.05 -3.40 4.66
C GLY A 296 4.85 -4.39 5.52
N SER A 297 5.67 -5.24 4.91
CA SER A 297 6.54 -6.17 5.64
C SER A 297 7.65 -5.45 6.43
N CYS A 298 8.20 -4.35 5.89
CA CYS A 298 9.12 -3.48 6.62
C CYS A 298 8.44 -2.85 7.85
N ALA A 299 7.21 -2.35 7.70
CA ALA A 299 6.42 -1.81 8.81
C ALA A 299 6.13 -2.88 9.88
N CYS A 300 5.84 -4.11 9.47
CA CYS A 300 5.64 -5.25 10.38
C CYS A 300 6.90 -5.58 11.19
N VAL A 301 8.07 -5.64 10.54
CA VAL A 301 9.36 -5.85 11.21
C VAL A 301 9.66 -4.72 12.17
N LEU A 302 9.53 -3.46 11.73
CA LEU A 302 9.75 -2.29 12.58
C LEU A 302 8.85 -2.29 13.81
N LEU A 303 7.56 -2.57 13.64
CA LEU A 303 6.61 -2.74 14.75
C LEU A 303 7.07 -3.84 15.72
N GLY A 304 7.54 -4.97 15.20
CA GLY A 304 8.09 -6.07 15.98
C GLY A 304 9.26 -5.64 16.88
N THR A 305 10.12 -4.73 16.40
CA THR A 305 11.25 -4.18 17.20
C THR A 305 10.83 -3.13 18.23
N LEU A 306 9.67 -2.49 18.04
CA LEU A 306 9.15 -1.43 18.94
C LEU A 306 8.40 -2.01 20.14
N ARG A 307 8.14 -3.31 20.14
CA ARG A 307 7.48 -3.99 21.25
C ARG A 307 8.44 -4.19 22.42
N LEU A 308 8.56 -3.16 23.25
CA LEU A 308 9.24 -3.23 24.53
C LEU A 308 8.22 -3.52 25.63
N ARG A 309 8.45 -4.55 26.45
CA ARG A 309 8.07 -4.43 27.86
C ARG A 309 9.16 -3.61 28.52
N SER A 310 8.83 -2.40 28.99
CA SER A 310 9.54 -1.91 30.18
C SER A 310 9.25 -2.91 31.30
N GLY A 311 10.32 -3.49 31.84
CA GLY A 311 10.24 -4.40 32.99
C GLY A 311 9.54 -3.76 34.17
#